data_AF-A0A7J9YCM8-F1
#
_entry.id   AF-A0A7J9YCM8-F1
#
_cell.length_a   1.000
_cell.length_b   1.000
_cell.length_c   1.000
_cell.angle_alpha   90.00
_cell.angle_beta   90.00
_cell.angle_gamma   90.00
#
_symmetry.space_group_name_H-M   'P 1'
#
loop_
_entity.id
_entity.type
_entity.pdbx_description
1 polymer ?
#
loop_
_entity_poly.entity_id
_entity_poly.type
_entity_poly.pdbx_seq_one_letter_code
_entity_poly.pdbx_strand_id
1 'polypeptide(L)'
;MTTELVAGENAADETVEDENDEGQICALDGCENPLPARPVDAHGRRKGGRPSSYCGKAHADAASRARRAAQTAAVIDPLIELGRASEGLDAATRPLADTIGELRELLGRAEEGALAQLRRAEEEAIEARTEADEAMRRTERSERARDKALVQAREDRQARAEAEKAAERMAAEVEQITRNAWAKVAEHERATGAAEAARTAAENARNELIASMRVAQEQLDDLRTARQTLTAELEQTRAELRERSTEIAVLDERLTASRAQLTTAERSVEYARHETQRAREDAAGAAAEAARQRAEREEAVALIGEERTKRRVAESRNESLETQIAAARAELAETQARLERKLTEAEPHPSEDTIARDRAPDDE
;
A
#
# COMPACT_ATOMS: atom_id res chain seq x y z
N MET A 1 10.34 -37.20 -130.18
CA MET A 1 10.06 -38.50 -130.80
C MET A 1 9.12 -38.21 -131.97
N THR A 2 9.53 -38.26 -133.24
CA THR A 2 9.89 -39.46 -134.03
C THR A 2 8.74 -40.48 -134.07
N THR A 3 8.26 -41.04 -135.19
CA THR A 3 8.34 -40.78 -136.64
C THR A 3 7.18 -41.60 -137.30
N GLU A 4 6.93 -41.74 -138.62
CA GLU A 4 7.65 -41.46 -139.87
C GLU A 4 6.66 -41.18 -141.03
N LEU A 5 7.18 -40.74 -142.18
CA LEU A 5 6.59 -40.78 -143.52
C LEU A 5 6.91 -42.13 -144.20
N VAL A 6 5.99 -42.70 -144.99
CA VAL A 6 6.33 -43.60 -146.12
C VAL A 6 5.36 -43.37 -147.28
N ALA A 7 5.89 -43.35 -148.51
CA ALA A 7 5.17 -43.25 -149.78
C ALA A 7 5.58 -44.40 -150.72
N GLY A 8 4.82 -44.57 -151.81
CA GLY A 8 5.08 -45.48 -152.95
C GLY A 8 3.77 -45.71 -153.71
N GLU A 9 3.55 -45.30 -154.95
CA GLU A 9 4.32 -45.44 -156.22
C GLU A 9 4.39 -46.88 -156.76
N ASN A 10 3.70 -47.09 -157.89
CA ASN A 10 3.96 -47.97 -159.05
C ASN A 10 2.62 -48.08 -159.83
N ALA A 11 2.39 -47.62 -161.07
CA ALA A 11 3.19 -47.52 -162.31
C ALA A 11 3.19 -48.79 -163.18
N ALA A 12 3.09 -48.60 -164.51
CA ALA A 12 3.13 -49.60 -165.60
C ALA A 12 1.88 -50.52 -165.72
N ASP A 13 1.49 -51.04 -166.88
CA ASP A 13 1.98 -50.81 -168.26
C ASP A 13 0.92 -51.14 -169.35
N GLU A 14 1.25 -50.81 -170.60
CA GLU A 14 1.04 -51.52 -171.90
C GLU A 14 0.01 -52.69 -172.03
N THR A 15 -0.60 -53.01 -173.19
CA THR A 15 -0.35 -52.63 -174.61
C THR A 15 -1.63 -52.76 -175.47
N VAL A 16 -1.58 -52.17 -176.67
CA VAL A 16 -2.53 -52.41 -177.78
C VAL A 16 -2.14 -53.69 -178.52
N GLU A 17 -3.13 -54.50 -178.95
CA GLU A 17 -2.99 -55.32 -180.16
C GLU A 17 -4.38 -55.58 -180.80
N ASP A 18 -4.41 -55.61 -182.12
CA ASP A 18 -5.63 -55.61 -182.96
C ASP A 18 -5.56 -56.79 -183.96
N GLU A 19 -6.65 -57.02 -184.70
CA GLU A 19 -6.73 -57.96 -185.85
C GLU A 19 -6.65 -59.48 -185.56
N ASN A 20 -7.82 -60.09 -185.36
CA ASN A 20 -8.28 -61.18 -186.25
C ASN A 20 -9.82 -61.23 -186.29
N ASP A 21 -10.42 -60.77 -187.39
CA ASP A 21 -11.88 -60.58 -187.56
C ASP A 21 -12.56 -61.84 -188.18
N GLU A 22 -12.09 -63.04 -187.81
CA GLU A 22 -12.68 -64.32 -188.20
C GLU A 22 -13.20 -65.08 -186.97
N GLY A 23 -14.53 -65.09 -186.82
CA GLY A 23 -15.20 -65.75 -185.69
C GLY A 23 -15.44 -64.85 -184.47
N GLN A 24 -15.44 -63.51 -184.62
CA GLN A 24 -15.74 -62.61 -183.50
C GLN A 24 -17.07 -62.97 -182.81
N ILE A 25 -16.96 -63.20 -181.51
CA ILE A 25 -18.02 -63.66 -180.62
C ILE A 25 -18.58 -62.45 -179.86
N CYS A 26 -19.84 -62.51 -179.43
CA CYS A 26 -20.46 -61.51 -178.56
C CYS A 26 -19.65 -61.24 -177.28
N ALA A 27 -19.24 -59.99 -177.03
CA ALA A 27 -18.43 -59.57 -175.88
C ALA A 27 -19.18 -59.52 -174.53
N LEU A 28 -20.10 -60.45 -174.31
CA LEU A 28 -20.78 -60.71 -173.03
C LEU A 28 -20.25 -62.04 -172.49
N ASP A 29 -19.68 -62.05 -171.28
CA ASP A 29 -19.15 -63.28 -170.67
C ASP A 29 -20.18 -64.42 -170.70
N GLY A 30 -19.77 -65.56 -171.26
CA GLY A 30 -20.61 -66.75 -171.44
C GLY A 30 -21.51 -66.75 -172.68
N CYS A 31 -21.37 -65.83 -173.63
CA CYS A 31 -22.12 -65.85 -174.90
C CYS A 31 -21.25 -66.27 -176.09
N GLU A 32 -21.56 -67.42 -176.70
CA GLU A 32 -20.81 -67.97 -177.85
C GLU A 32 -21.40 -67.60 -179.23
N ASN A 33 -22.43 -66.74 -179.29
CA ASN A 33 -23.06 -66.40 -180.57
C ASN A 33 -22.15 -65.51 -181.44
N PRO A 34 -21.97 -65.85 -182.74
CA PRO A 34 -21.21 -65.02 -183.68
C PRO A 34 -21.90 -63.68 -183.94
N LEU A 35 -21.11 -62.65 -184.23
CA LEU A 35 -21.62 -61.33 -184.52
C LEU A 35 -22.36 -61.27 -185.88
N PRO A 36 -23.45 -60.49 -186.01
CA PRO A 36 -24.20 -60.39 -187.25
C PRO A 36 -23.36 -59.78 -188.39
N ALA A 37 -23.45 -60.38 -189.57
CA ALA A 37 -22.67 -59.98 -190.74
C ALA A 37 -22.89 -58.50 -191.10
N ARG A 38 -21.79 -57.79 -191.43
CA ARG A 38 -21.83 -56.35 -191.69
C ARG A 38 -22.72 -56.02 -192.91
N PRO A 39 -23.65 -55.05 -192.82
CA PRO A 39 -24.51 -54.68 -193.92
C PRO A 39 -23.72 -54.08 -195.09
N VAL A 40 -23.81 -54.73 -196.25
CA VAL A 40 -23.34 -54.23 -197.55
C VAL A 40 -24.46 -53.52 -198.30
N ASP A 41 -24.11 -52.54 -199.13
CA ASP A 41 -25.05 -51.85 -200.02
C ASP A 41 -25.29 -52.61 -201.34
N ALA A 42 -26.20 -52.09 -202.17
CA ALA A 42 -26.58 -52.67 -203.45
C ALA A 42 -25.44 -52.68 -204.51
N HIS A 43 -24.27 -52.12 -204.20
CA HIS A 43 -23.08 -52.13 -205.03
C HIS A 43 -21.92 -52.91 -204.38
N GLY A 44 -22.22 -53.73 -203.36
CA GLY A 44 -21.25 -54.59 -202.68
C GLY A 44 -20.26 -53.84 -201.79
N ARG A 45 -20.45 -52.53 -201.57
CA ARG A 45 -19.58 -51.75 -200.68
C ARG A 45 -20.11 -51.83 -199.25
N ARG A 46 -19.18 -51.89 -198.29
CA ARG A 46 -19.50 -51.98 -196.86
C ARG A 46 -20.11 -50.66 -196.40
N LYS A 47 -21.31 -50.70 -195.82
CA LYS A 47 -21.98 -49.50 -195.32
C LYS A 47 -21.27 -49.03 -194.04
N GLY A 48 -20.78 -47.79 -194.02
CA GLY A 48 -19.95 -47.27 -192.93
C GLY A 48 -20.68 -47.29 -191.58
N GLY A 49 -20.08 -47.96 -190.59
CA GLY A 49 -20.58 -48.08 -189.23
C GLY A 49 -19.59 -48.82 -188.33
N ARG A 50 -19.55 -48.48 -187.04
CA ARG A 50 -18.69 -49.14 -186.05
C ARG A 50 -19.16 -50.59 -185.85
N PRO A 51 -18.27 -51.60 -185.81
CA PRO A 51 -18.68 -52.99 -185.61
C PRO A 51 -19.44 -53.16 -184.29
N SER A 52 -20.52 -53.95 -184.31
CA SER A 52 -21.32 -54.23 -183.12
C SER A 52 -20.64 -55.28 -182.26
N SER A 53 -20.13 -54.92 -181.08
CA SER A 53 -19.43 -55.83 -180.16
C SER A 53 -20.31 -56.93 -179.53
N TYR A 54 -21.61 -56.97 -179.85
CA TYR A 54 -22.57 -57.90 -179.26
C TYR A 54 -23.51 -58.42 -180.35
N CYS A 55 -23.91 -59.69 -180.28
CA CYS A 55 -24.78 -60.30 -181.29
C CYS A 55 -26.21 -59.75 -181.31
N GLY A 56 -26.58 -58.91 -180.33
CA GLY A 56 -27.86 -58.20 -180.28
C GLY A 56 -27.95 -57.22 -179.11
N LYS A 57 -28.93 -56.31 -179.17
CA LYS A 57 -29.15 -55.25 -178.16
C LYS A 57 -29.26 -55.81 -176.72
N ALA A 58 -29.93 -56.94 -176.54
CA ALA A 58 -30.12 -57.57 -175.23
C ALA A 58 -28.80 -57.89 -174.52
N HIS A 59 -27.75 -58.28 -175.26
CA HIS A 59 -26.44 -58.60 -174.69
C HIS A 59 -25.61 -57.35 -174.39
N ALA A 60 -25.74 -56.28 -175.19
CA ALA A 60 -25.18 -54.98 -174.85
C ALA A 60 -25.78 -54.43 -173.53
N ASP A 61 -27.11 -54.54 -173.37
CA ASP A 61 -27.80 -54.14 -172.14
C ASP A 61 -27.42 -55.02 -170.94
N ALA A 62 -27.21 -56.33 -171.14
CA ALA A 62 -26.73 -57.25 -170.11
C ALA A 62 -25.29 -56.91 -169.66
N ALA A 63 -24.37 -56.70 -170.61
CA ALA A 63 -22.98 -56.32 -170.32
C ALA A 63 -22.87 -54.92 -169.67
N SER A 64 -23.83 -54.03 -169.93
CA SER A 64 -23.94 -52.74 -169.25
C SER A 64 -24.45 -52.88 -167.80
N ARG A 65 -25.36 -53.83 -167.54
CA ARG A 65 -25.80 -54.15 -166.17
C ARG A 65 -24.69 -54.84 -165.37
N ALA A 66 -23.99 -55.81 -165.95
CA ALA A 66 -22.87 -56.50 -165.31
C ALA A 66 -21.75 -55.53 -164.89
N ARG A 67 -21.32 -54.63 -165.79
CA ARG A 67 -20.32 -53.59 -165.46
C ARG A 67 -20.76 -52.64 -164.36
N ARG A 68 -22.04 -52.22 -164.34
CA ARG A 68 -22.58 -51.39 -163.26
C ARG A 68 -22.62 -52.14 -161.93
N ALA A 69 -23.01 -53.41 -161.91
CA ALA A 69 -22.98 -54.24 -160.71
C ALA A 69 -21.55 -54.40 -160.16
N ALA A 70 -20.56 -54.67 -161.03
CA ALA A 70 -19.16 -54.78 -160.63
C ALA A 70 -18.57 -53.47 -160.08
N GLN A 71 -18.89 -52.32 -160.70
CA GLN A 71 -18.48 -51.00 -160.18
C GLN A 71 -19.13 -50.67 -158.84
N THR A 72 -20.38 -51.08 -158.62
CA THR A 72 -21.04 -50.92 -157.32
C THR A 72 -20.44 -51.82 -156.25
N ALA A 73 -20.17 -53.10 -156.57
CA ALA A 73 -19.51 -54.05 -155.66
C ALA A 73 -18.13 -53.54 -155.21
N ALA A 74 -17.30 -53.05 -156.16
CA ALA A 74 -15.96 -52.51 -155.89
C ALA A 74 -15.93 -51.29 -154.94
N VAL A 75 -17.06 -50.64 -154.69
CA VAL A 75 -17.19 -49.52 -153.72
C VAL A 75 -17.93 -49.94 -152.46
N ILE A 76 -18.99 -50.75 -152.58
CA ILE A 76 -19.82 -51.15 -151.44
C ILE A 76 -19.15 -52.24 -150.61
N ASP A 77 -18.51 -53.24 -151.22
CA ASP A 77 -17.92 -54.35 -150.46
C ASP A 77 -16.80 -53.89 -149.51
N PRO A 78 -15.85 -53.00 -149.91
CA PRO A 78 -14.87 -52.45 -148.97
C PRO A 78 -15.48 -51.61 -147.84
N LEU A 79 -16.61 -50.93 -148.09
CA LEU A 79 -17.31 -50.17 -147.05
C LEU A 79 -18.05 -51.10 -146.07
N ILE A 80 -18.57 -52.24 -146.54
CA ILE A 80 -19.12 -53.30 -145.68
C ILE A 80 -18.01 -53.96 -144.85
N GLU A 81 -16.82 -54.20 -145.43
CA GLU A 81 -15.68 -54.74 -144.69
C GLU A 81 -15.14 -53.75 -143.65
N LEU A 82 -15.03 -52.46 -143.97
CA LEU A 82 -14.67 -51.42 -142.99
C LEU A 82 -15.73 -51.31 -141.88
N GLY A 83 -17.02 -51.42 -142.22
CA GLY A 83 -18.11 -51.51 -141.26
C GLY A 83 -17.91 -52.67 -140.29
N ARG A 84 -17.73 -53.90 -140.80
CA ARG A 84 -17.46 -55.10 -139.99
C ARG A 84 -16.18 -54.99 -139.16
N ALA A 85 -15.13 -54.37 -139.70
CA ALA A 85 -13.89 -54.11 -138.97
C ALA A 85 -14.10 -53.11 -137.81
N SER A 86 -14.93 -52.08 -138.01
CA SER A 86 -15.30 -51.13 -136.95
C SER A 86 -16.21 -51.76 -135.89
N GLU A 87 -17.17 -52.60 -136.29
CA GLU A 87 -18.00 -53.39 -135.35
C GLU A 87 -17.15 -54.38 -134.53
N GLY A 88 -16.16 -55.02 -135.17
CA GLY A 88 -15.18 -55.88 -134.50
C GLY A 88 -14.26 -55.11 -133.53
N LEU A 89 -13.88 -53.87 -133.88
CA LEU A 89 -13.10 -53.00 -133.01
C LEU A 89 -13.92 -52.51 -131.81
N ASP A 90 -15.18 -52.12 -132.01
CA ASP A 90 -16.11 -51.77 -130.92
C ASP A 90 -16.34 -52.98 -130.00
N ALA A 91 -16.53 -54.18 -130.56
CA ALA A 91 -16.68 -55.41 -129.78
C ALA A 91 -15.42 -55.76 -128.96
N ALA A 92 -14.23 -55.43 -129.45
CA ALA A 92 -12.96 -55.67 -128.75
C ALA A 92 -12.61 -54.56 -127.74
N THR A 93 -12.98 -53.30 -128.02
CA THR A 93 -12.61 -52.14 -127.18
C THR A 93 -13.63 -51.83 -126.10
N ARG A 94 -14.91 -52.20 -126.28
CA ARG A 94 -15.96 -51.99 -125.26
C ARG A 94 -15.64 -52.67 -123.93
N PRO A 95 -15.19 -53.95 -123.85
CA PRO A 95 -14.75 -54.55 -122.58
C PRO A 95 -13.55 -53.82 -121.95
N LEU A 96 -12.68 -53.20 -122.75
CA LEU A 96 -11.56 -52.39 -122.23
C LEU A 96 -12.06 -51.04 -121.68
N ALA A 97 -13.03 -50.41 -122.34
CA ALA A 97 -13.66 -49.19 -121.83
C ALA A 97 -14.44 -49.46 -120.54
N ASP A 98 -15.18 -50.57 -120.48
CA ASP A 98 -15.94 -51.01 -119.31
C ASP A 98 -14.99 -51.30 -118.13
N THR A 99 -13.91 -52.06 -118.33
CA THR A 99 -12.90 -52.31 -117.28
C THR A 99 -12.13 -51.06 -116.84
N ILE A 100 -11.88 -50.09 -117.73
CA ILE A 100 -11.35 -48.76 -117.34
C ILE A 100 -12.38 -47.98 -116.50
N GLY A 101 -13.67 -48.12 -116.79
CA GLY A 101 -14.77 -47.62 -115.97
C GLY A 101 -14.76 -48.24 -114.56
N GLU A 102 -14.77 -49.57 -114.47
CA GLU A 102 -14.68 -50.31 -113.21
C GLU A 102 -13.44 -49.95 -112.39
N LEU A 103 -12.27 -49.80 -113.03
CA LEU A 103 -11.04 -49.35 -112.37
C LEU A 103 -11.14 -47.92 -111.85
N ARG A 104 -11.79 -47.00 -112.58
CA ARG A 104 -12.06 -45.64 -112.10
C ARG A 104 -13.03 -45.63 -110.92
N GLU A 105 -14.06 -46.48 -110.94
CA GLU A 105 -15.00 -46.62 -109.81
C GLU A 105 -14.35 -47.28 -108.59
N LEU A 106 -13.42 -48.23 -108.79
CA LEU A 106 -12.63 -48.83 -107.71
C LEU A 106 -11.66 -47.82 -107.10
N LEU A 107 -10.96 -47.04 -107.93
CA LEU A 107 -10.08 -45.96 -107.48
C LEU A 107 -10.85 -44.85 -106.77
N GLY A 108 -12.00 -44.44 -107.30
CA GLY A 108 -12.88 -43.45 -106.66
C GLY A 108 -13.36 -43.91 -105.29
N ARG A 109 -13.83 -45.16 -105.17
CA ARG A 109 -14.20 -45.75 -103.86
C ARG A 109 -13.02 -45.88 -102.90
N ALA A 110 -11.82 -46.15 -103.40
CA ALA A 110 -10.60 -46.21 -102.59
C ALA A 110 -10.17 -44.82 -102.10
N GLU A 111 -10.28 -43.79 -102.96
CA GLU A 111 -10.02 -42.39 -102.62
C GLU A 111 -11.05 -41.87 -101.60
N GLU A 112 -12.34 -42.08 -101.84
CA GLU A 112 -13.42 -41.75 -100.90
C GLU A 112 -13.21 -42.45 -99.54
N GLY A 113 -12.84 -43.74 -99.56
CA GLY A 113 -12.53 -44.51 -98.36
C GLY A 113 -11.31 -43.97 -97.60
N ALA A 114 -10.23 -43.62 -98.30
CA ALA A 114 -9.03 -43.04 -97.71
C ALA A 114 -9.27 -41.63 -97.16
N LEU A 115 -10.02 -40.78 -97.88
CA LEU A 115 -10.43 -39.46 -97.41
C LEU A 115 -11.38 -39.55 -96.21
N ALA A 116 -12.28 -40.54 -96.17
CA ALA A 116 -13.13 -40.79 -95.01
C ALA A 116 -12.32 -41.28 -93.79
N GLN A 117 -11.29 -42.11 -94.00
CA GLN A 117 -10.36 -42.52 -92.93
C GLN A 117 -9.53 -41.34 -92.42
N LEU A 118 -9.01 -40.50 -93.33
CA LEU A 118 -8.25 -39.30 -92.96
C LEU A 118 -9.12 -38.33 -92.15
N ARG A 119 -10.35 -38.04 -92.59
CA ARG A 119 -11.27 -37.16 -91.85
C ARG A 119 -11.59 -37.69 -90.46
N ARG A 120 -11.84 -39.00 -90.30
CA ARG A 120 -12.04 -39.61 -88.97
C ARG A 120 -10.78 -39.49 -88.11
N ALA A 121 -9.60 -39.76 -88.65
CA ALA A 121 -8.35 -39.61 -87.92
C ALA A 121 -8.05 -38.14 -87.54
N GLU A 122 -8.46 -37.18 -88.37
CA GLU A 122 -8.39 -35.74 -88.06
C GLU A 122 -9.39 -35.35 -86.97
N GLU A 123 -10.64 -35.83 -87.05
CA GLU A 123 -11.69 -35.64 -86.02
C GLU A 123 -11.26 -36.24 -84.67
N GLU A 124 -10.82 -37.50 -84.64
CA GLU A 124 -10.28 -38.20 -83.46
C GLU A 124 -9.04 -37.47 -82.89
N ALA A 125 -8.14 -36.96 -83.74
CA ALA A 125 -6.97 -36.21 -83.29
C ALA A 125 -7.32 -34.81 -82.75
N ILE A 126 -8.39 -34.17 -83.24
CA ILE A 126 -8.92 -32.92 -82.68
C ILE A 126 -9.58 -33.20 -81.34
N GLU A 127 -10.44 -34.23 -81.25
CA GLU A 127 -11.10 -34.64 -80.01
C GLU A 127 -10.07 -34.95 -78.91
N ALA A 128 -9.10 -35.83 -79.19
CA ALA A 128 -8.03 -36.18 -78.25
C ALA A 128 -7.18 -34.96 -77.79
N ARG A 129 -6.97 -33.96 -78.65
CA ARG A 129 -6.31 -32.70 -78.27
C ARG A 129 -7.20 -31.86 -77.35
N THR A 130 -8.49 -31.75 -77.65
CA THR A 130 -9.43 -31.01 -76.77
C THR A 130 -9.59 -31.69 -75.41
N GLU A 131 -9.67 -33.02 -75.34
CA GLU A 131 -9.70 -33.76 -74.08
C GLU A 131 -8.42 -33.56 -73.27
N ALA A 132 -7.24 -33.56 -73.92
CA ALA A 132 -5.95 -33.31 -73.27
C ALA A 132 -5.86 -31.88 -72.71
N ASP A 133 -6.26 -30.87 -73.49
CA ASP A 133 -6.33 -29.48 -73.04
C ASP A 133 -7.30 -29.30 -71.85
N GLU A 134 -8.45 -29.97 -71.88
CA GLU A 134 -9.41 -29.95 -70.77
C GLU A 134 -8.90 -30.71 -69.53
N ALA A 135 -8.17 -31.80 -69.69
CA ALA A 135 -7.49 -32.50 -68.61
C ALA A 135 -6.42 -31.61 -67.96
N MET A 136 -5.57 -30.94 -68.76
CA MET A 136 -4.60 -29.96 -68.27
C MET A 136 -5.28 -28.80 -67.52
N ARG A 137 -6.32 -28.20 -68.11
CA ARG A 137 -7.10 -27.13 -67.45
C ARG A 137 -7.81 -27.59 -66.17
N ARG A 138 -8.16 -28.87 -66.01
CA ARG A 138 -8.67 -29.43 -64.75
C ARG A 138 -7.56 -29.56 -63.71
N THR A 139 -6.39 -30.06 -64.11
CA THR A 139 -5.20 -30.18 -63.24
C THR A 139 -4.74 -28.81 -62.73
N GLU A 140 -4.51 -27.83 -63.61
CA GLU A 140 -4.13 -26.46 -63.21
C GLU A 140 -5.13 -25.83 -62.22
N ARG A 141 -6.43 -26.05 -62.41
CA ARG A 141 -7.47 -25.55 -61.50
C ARG A 141 -7.39 -26.22 -60.14
N SER A 142 -7.12 -27.53 -60.08
CA SER A 142 -6.94 -28.27 -58.83
C SER A 142 -5.66 -27.86 -58.08
N GLU A 143 -4.57 -27.60 -58.80
CA GLU A 143 -3.31 -27.09 -58.23
C GLU A 143 -3.49 -25.67 -57.67
N ARG A 144 -4.07 -24.75 -58.45
CA ARG A 144 -4.39 -23.38 -57.96
C ARG A 144 -5.34 -23.40 -56.76
N ALA A 145 -6.27 -24.35 -56.69
CA ALA A 145 -7.15 -24.50 -55.53
C ALA A 145 -6.40 -25.04 -54.31
N ARG A 146 -5.52 -26.04 -54.49
CA ARG A 146 -4.64 -26.58 -53.45
C ARG A 146 -3.70 -25.50 -52.88
N ASP A 147 -3.06 -24.71 -53.74
CA ASP A 147 -2.13 -23.67 -53.31
C ASP A 147 -2.84 -22.57 -52.52
N LYS A 148 -4.02 -22.13 -52.98
CA LYS A 148 -4.87 -21.20 -52.21
C LYS A 148 -5.27 -21.77 -50.84
N ALA A 149 -5.66 -23.04 -50.79
CA ALA A 149 -5.99 -23.70 -49.52
C ALA A 149 -4.77 -23.82 -48.58
N LEU A 150 -3.57 -24.03 -49.12
CA LEU A 150 -2.33 -24.07 -48.34
C LEU A 150 -1.90 -22.68 -47.82
N VAL A 151 -2.15 -21.60 -48.58
CA VAL A 151 -1.94 -20.22 -48.12
C VAL A 151 -2.94 -19.87 -47.02
N GLN A 152 -4.25 -20.07 -47.25
CA GLN A 152 -5.28 -19.84 -46.24
C GLN A 152 -5.00 -20.63 -44.95
N ALA A 153 -4.62 -21.90 -45.05
CA ALA A 153 -4.29 -22.72 -43.88
C ALA A 153 -3.02 -22.28 -43.13
N ARG A 154 -2.15 -21.46 -43.73
CA ARG A 154 -1.02 -20.82 -43.04
C ARG A 154 -1.46 -19.52 -42.36
N GLU A 155 -2.23 -18.69 -43.06
CA GLU A 155 -2.81 -17.45 -42.54
C GLU A 155 -3.72 -17.73 -41.33
N ASP A 156 -4.61 -18.72 -41.41
CA ASP A 156 -5.46 -19.17 -40.31
C ASP A 156 -4.65 -19.62 -39.08
N ARG A 157 -3.50 -20.28 -39.28
CA ARG A 157 -2.62 -20.70 -38.18
C ARG A 157 -1.88 -19.51 -37.56
N GLN A 158 -1.43 -18.56 -38.38
CA GLN A 158 -0.79 -17.33 -37.91
C GLN A 158 -1.79 -16.49 -37.11
N ALA A 159 -2.98 -16.25 -37.65
CA ALA A 159 -4.05 -15.53 -36.96
C ALA A 159 -4.46 -16.18 -35.64
N ARG A 160 -4.55 -17.52 -35.58
CA ARG A 160 -4.79 -18.25 -34.31
C ARG A 160 -3.65 -18.06 -33.30
N ALA A 161 -2.39 -18.20 -33.73
CA ALA A 161 -1.24 -18.02 -32.85
C ALA A 161 -1.07 -16.57 -32.37
N GLU A 162 -1.47 -15.58 -33.17
CA GLU A 162 -1.51 -14.17 -32.76
C GLU A 162 -2.66 -13.87 -31.78
N ALA A 163 -3.85 -14.46 -32.01
CA ALA A 163 -4.98 -14.37 -31.10
C ALA A 163 -4.69 -15.05 -29.75
N GLU A 164 -4.01 -16.21 -29.76
CA GLU A 164 -3.55 -16.92 -28.55
C GLU A 164 -2.55 -16.07 -27.77
N LYS A 165 -1.50 -15.54 -28.41
CA LYS A 165 -0.55 -14.60 -27.79
C LYS A 165 -1.18 -13.30 -27.31
N ALA A 166 -2.28 -12.85 -27.93
CA ALA A 166 -3.04 -11.71 -27.43
C ALA A 166 -3.82 -12.08 -26.17
N ALA A 167 -4.49 -13.24 -26.15
CA ALA A 167 -5.20 -13.76 -24.99
C ALA A 167 -4.26 -14.02 -23.79
N GLU A 168 -3.08 -14.61 -24.03
CA GLU A 168 -2.04 -14.80 -23.01
C GLU A 168 -1.57 -13.48 -22.39
N ARG A 169 -1.32 -12.44 -23.21
CA ARG A 169 -0.94 -11.11 -22.72
C ARG A 169 -2.05 -10.47 -21.90
N MET A 170 -3.29 -10.50 -22.38
CA MET A 170 -4.44 -9.98 -21.63
C MET A 170 -4.64 -10.73 -20.30
N ALA A 171 -4.45 -12.06 -20.28
CA ALA A 171 -4.53 -12.85 -19.07
C ALA A 171 -3.43 -12.47 -18.06
N ALA A 172 -2.18 -12.31 -18.52
CA ALA A 172 -1.06 -11.88 -17.69
C ALA A 172 -1.23 -10.45 -17.15
N GLU A 173 -1.78 -9.53 -17.96
CA GLU A 173 -2.12 -8.16 -17.54
C GLU A 173 -3.22 -8.17 -16.47
N VAL A 174 -4.28 -8.97 -16.64
CA VAL A 174 -5.34 -9.14 -15.61
C VAL A 174 -4.78 -9.76 -14.33
N GLU A 175 -3.90 -10.76 -14.43
CA GLU A 175 -3.22 -11.35 -13.27
C GLU A 175 -2.31 -10.33 -12.56
N GLN A 176 -1.63 -9.44 -13.31
CA GLN A 176 -0.82 -8.37 -12.74
C GLN A 176 -1.70 -7.29 -12.06
N ILE A 177 -2.81 -6.89 -12.69
CA ILE A 177 -3.77 -5.93 -12.13
C ILE A 177 -4.40 -6.48 -10.85
N THR A 178 -4.81 -7.75 -10.84
CA THR A 178 -5.37 -8.40 -9.64
C THR A 178 -4.34 -8.51 -8.52
N ARG A 179 -3.10 -8.96 -8.80
CA ARG A 179 -2.00 -8.93 -7.81
C ARG A 179 -1.77 -7.54 -7.22
N ASN A 180 -1.73 -6.51 -8.07
CA ASN A 180 -1.55 -5.12 -7.63
C ASN A 180 -2.74 -4.62 -6.79
N ALA A 181 -3.98 -5.02 -7.11
CA ALA A 181 -5.16 -4.69 -6.33
C ALA A 181 -5.11 -5.35 -4.95
N TRP A 182 -4.80 -6.65 -4.87
CA TRP A 182 -4.63 -7.37 -3.60
C TRP A 182 -3.50 -6.80 -2.74
N ALA A 183 -2.38 -6.39 -3.35
CA ALA A 183 -1.28 -5.73 -2.64
C ALA A 183 -1.72 -4.41 -1.99
N LYS A 184 -2.52 -3.59 -2.70
CA LYS A 184 -3.10 -2.34 -2.16
C LYS A 184 -4.13 -2.59 -1.06
N VAL A 185 -4.99 -3.61 -1.21
CA VAL A 185 -5.94 -4.00 -0.13
C VAL A 185 -5.17 -4.39 1.13
N ALA A 186 -4.16 -5.25 1.01
CA ALA A 186 -3.34 -5.67 2.16
C ALA A 186 -2.53 -4.51 2.78
N GLU A 187 -2.16 -3.48 1.99
CA GLU A 187 -1.55 -2.25 2.51
C GLU A 187 -2.57 -1.39 3.29
N HIS A 188 -3.78 -1.21 2.76
CA HIS A 188 -4.85 -0.51 3.46
C HIS A 188 -5.31 -1.23 4.74
N GLU A 189 -5.37 -2.56 4.75
CA GLU A 189 -5.66 -3.36 5.95
C GLU A 189 -4.57 -3.19 7.01
N ARG A 190 -3.29 -3.25 6.61
CA ARG A 190 -2.14 -2.97 7.51
C ARG A 190 -2.19 -1.53 8.06
N ALA A 191 -2.52 -0.55 7.24
CA ALA A 191 -2.65 0.84 7.66
C ALA A 191 -3.83 1.04 8.64
N THR A 192 -4.96 0.38 8.38
CA THR A 192 -6.15 0.41 9.25
C THR A 192 -5.86 -0.24 10.60
N GLY A 193 -5.26 -1.44 10.61
CA GLY A 193 -4.86 -2.11 11.84
C GLY A 193 -3.84 -1.31 12.66
N ALA A 194 -2.88 -0.64 12.00
CA ALA A 194 -1.96 0.27 12.68
C ALA A 194 -2.66 1.51 13.27
N ALA A 195 -3.63 2.08 12.56
CA ALA A 195 -4.42 3.22 13.04
C ALA A 195 -5.34 2.84 14.22
N GLU A 196 -5.95 1.66 14.18
CA GLU A 196 -6.76 1.12 15.29
C GLU A 196 -5.90 0.83 16.52
N ALA A 197 -4.74 0.19 16.34
CA ALA A 197 -3.78 -0.03 17.43
C ALA A 197 -3.30 1.29 18.06
N ALA A 198 -3.01 2.31 17.23
CA ALA A 198 -2.64 3.65 17.70
C ALA A 198 -3.79 4.34 18.45
N ARG A 199 -5.04 4.18 18.00
CA ARG A 199 -6.22 4.71 18.70
C ARG A 199 -6.36 4.07 20.08
N THR A 200 -6.29 2.73 20.18
CA THR A 200 -6.38 2.03 21.47
C THR A 200 -5.21 2.36 22.39
N ALA A 201 -3.99 2.54 21.86
CA ALA A 201 -2.86 3.01 22.65
C ALA A 201 -3.08 4.43 23.23
N ALA A 202 -3.62 5.35 22.43
CA ALA A 202 -3.97 6.71 22.88
C ALA A 202 -5.12 6.73 23.89
N GLU A 203 -6.14 5.89 23.71
CA GLU A 203 -7.23 5.70 24.67
C GLU A 203 -6.72 5.18 26.01
N ASN A 204 -5.82 4.17 26.00
CA ASN A 204 -5.19 3.63 27.20
C ASN A 204 -4.33 4.68 27.91
N ALA A 205 -3.45 5.38 27.20
CA ALA A 205 -2.61 6.44 27.77
C ALA A 205 -3.44 7.59 28.36
N ARG A 206 -4.56 7.96 27.72
CA ARG A 206 -5.52 8.93 28.28
C ARG A 206 -6.15 8.43 29.57
N ASN A 207 -6.57 7.16 29.61
CA ASN A 207 -7.21 6.58 30.80
C ASN A 207 -6.21 6.47 31.97
N GLU A 208 -4.97 6.10 31.70
CA GLU A 208 -3.87 6.08 32.67
C GLU A 208 -3.57 7.48 33.22
N LEU A 209 -3.51 8.50 32.35
CA LEU A 209 -3.33 9.90 32.78
C LEU A 209 -4.49 10.36 33.67
N ILE A 210 -5.75 10.05 33.32
CA ILE A 210 -6.92 10.35 34.15
C ILE A 210 -6.83 9.66 35.51
N ALA A 211 -6.37 8.40 35.56
CA ALA A 211 -6.17 7.68 36.82
C ALA A 211 -5.07 8.34 37.67
N SER A 212 -3.92 8.69 37.08
CA SER A 212 -2.84 9.38 37.80
C SER A 212 -3.26 10.77 38.31
N MET A 213 -4.11 11.50 37.55
CA MET A 213 -4.64 12.79 37.97
C MET A 213 -5.57 12.65 39.18
N ARG A 214 -6.39 11.60 39.25
CA ARG A 214 -7.24 11.32 40.43
C ARG A 214 -6.40 11.01 41.65
N VAL A 215 -5.42 10.11 41.53
CA VAL A 215 -4.50 9.78 42.64
C VAL A 215 -3.74 11.02 43.12
N ALA A 216 -3.29 11.89 42.21
CA ALA A 216 -2.63 13.14 42.57
C ALA A 216 -3.57 14.17 43.24
N GLN A 217 -4.87 14.16 42.90
CA GLN A 217 -5.90 14.98 43.56
C GLN A 217 -6.19 14.46 44.97
N GLU A 218 -6.38 13.15 45.13
CA GLU A 218 -6.55 12.48 46.42
C GLU A 218 -5.37 12.78 47.36
N GLN A 219 -4.13 12.59 46.88
CA GLN A 219 -2.92 12.94 47.64
C GLN A 219 -2.84 14.43 48.01
N LEU A 220 -3.29 15.34 47.14
CA LEU A 220 -3.31 16.76 47.42
C LEU A 220 -4.34 17.12 48.50
N ASP A 221 -5.50 16.47 48.50
CA ASP A 221 -6.55 16.67 49.49
C ASP A 221 -6.22 16.02 50.85
N ASP A 222 -5.54 14.88 50.85
CA ASP A 222 -4.91 14.30 52.04
C ASP A 222 -3.88 15.25 52.65
N LEU A 223 -2.96 15.80 51.83
CA LEU A 223 -1.95 16.76 52.28
C LEU A 223 -2.57 18.06 52.79
N ARG A 224 -3.67 18.54 52.17
CA ARG A 224 -4.44 19.70 52.65
C ARG A 224 -5.06 19.42 54.02
N THR A 225 -5.64 18.24 54.20
CA THR A 225 -6.26 17.80 55.45
C THR A 225 -5.20 17.68 56.55
N ALA A 226 -4.10 16.98 56.28
CA ALA A 226 -2.97 16.86 57.21
C ALA A 226 -2.39 18.24 57.61
N ARG A 227 -2.27 19.18 56.66
CA ARG A 227 -1.84 20.56 56.95
C ARG A 227 -2.84 21.31 57.83
N GLN A 228 -4.14 21.11 57.63
CA GLN A 228 -5.17 21.71 58.49
C GLN A 228 -5.09 21.17 59.92
N THR A 229 -4.97 19.85 60.09
CA THR A 229 -4.77 19.19 61.40
C THR A 229 -3.51 19.71 62.10
N LEU A 230 -2.35 19.71 61.43
CA LEU A 230 -1.10 20.25 61.99
C LEU A 230 -1.20 21.75 62.35
N THR A 231 -1.98 22.52 61.60
CA THR A 231 -2.23 23.94 61.94
C THR A 231 -3.03 24.06 63.23
N ALA A 232 -4.10 23.26 63.38
CA ALA A 232 -4.92 23.23 64.58
C ALA A 232 -4.12 22.75 65.81
N GLU A 233 -3.30 21.71 65.67
CA GLU A 233 -2.38 21.23 66.73
C GLU A 233 -1.35 22.32 67.13
N LEU A 234 -0.80 23.06 66.16
CA LEU A 234 0.10 24.18 66.45
C LEU A 234 -0.61 25.36 67.13
N GLU A 235 -1.89 25.61 66.82
CA GLU A 235 -2.68 26.63 67.50
C GLU A 235 -3.06 26.21 68.93
N GLN A 236 -3.44 24.94 69.13
CA GLN A 236 -3.71 24.36 70.44
C GLN A 236 -2.46 24.40 71.33
N THR A 237 -1.33 23.87 70.87
CA THR A 237 -0.07 23.87 71.65
C THR A 237 0.43 25.27 71.96
N ARG A 238 0.18 26.27 71.08
CA ARG A 238 0.43 27.69 71.38
C ARG A 238 -0.52 28.25 72.44
N ALA A 239 -1.78 27.82 72.49
CA ALA A 239 -2.73 28.20 73.52
C ALA A 239 -2.34 27.60 74.88
N GLU A 240 -2.02 26.30 74.92
CA GLU A 240 -1.51 25.60 76.11
C GLU A 240 -0.21 26.23 76.63
N LEU A 241 0.73 26.59 75.74
CA LEU A 241 1.96 27.28 76.12
C LEU A 241 1.70 28.65 76.75
N ARG A 242 0.72 29.42 76.21
CA ARG A 242 0.30 30.70 76.81
C ARG A 242 -0.30 30.47 78.19
N GLU A 243 -1.22 29.53 78.32
CA GLU A 243 -1.85 29.18 79.61
C GLU A 243 -0.79 28.80 80.66
N ARG A 244 0.13 27.90 80.32
CA ARG A 244 1.25 27.53 81.21
C ARG A 244 2.18 28.71 81.53
N SER A 245 2.44 29.60 80.58
CA SER A 245 3.21 30.81 80.85
C SER A 245 2.51 31.75 81.84
N THR A 246 1.17 31.87 81.75
CA THR A 246 0.39 32.66 82.72
C THR A 246 0.29 31.98 84.09
N GLU A 247 0.19 30.64 84.14
CA GLU A 247 0.22 29.87 85.38
C GLU A 247 1.58 30.04 86.10
N ILE A 248 2.70 29.94 85.36
CA ILE A 248 4.04 30.17 85.89
C ILE A 248 4.19 31.60 86.42
N ALA A 249 3.71 32.62 85.69
CA ALA A 249 3.74 34.01 86.15
C ALA A 249 2.95 34.20 87.48
N VAL A 250 1.73 33.66 87.57
CA VAL A 250 0.92 33.70 88.81
C VAL A 250 1.58 32.93 89.96
N LEU A 251 2.26 31.81 89.68
CA LEU A 251 3.01 31.07 90.69
C LEU A 251 4.25 31.82 91.17
N ASP A 252 4.96 32.54 90.29
CA ASP A 252 6.11 33.36 90.66
C ASP A 252 5.71 34.63 91.43
N GLU A 253 4.58 35.26 91.07
CA GLU A 253 3.96 36.33 91.86
C GLU A 253 3.59 35.84 93.27
N ARG A 254 2.94 34.67 93.38
CA ARG A 254 2.60 34.04 94.67
C ARG A 254 3.85 33.68 95.48
N LEU A 255 4.88 33.15 94.83
CA LEU A 255 6.15 32.83 95.47
C LEU A 255 6.83 34.09 95.99
N THR A 256 6.87 35.16 95.19
CA THR A 256 7.42 36.46 95.57
C THR A 256 6.63 37.09 96.72
N ALA A 257 5.30 37.03 96.69
CA ALA A 257 4.45 37.49 97.79
C ALA A 257 4.70 36.67 99.08
N SER A 258 4.81 35.34 98.98
CA SER A 258 5.11 34.47 100.14
C SER A 258 6.50 34.72 100.72
N ARG A 259 7.51 35.01 99.88
CA ARG A 259 8.85 35.45 100.30
C ARG A 259 8.80 36.80 101.02
N ALA A 260 8.06 37.78 100.49
CA ALA A 260 7.89 39.08 101.14
C ALA A 260 7.15 38.94 102.49
N GLN A 261 6.15 38.07 102.59
CA GLN A 261 5.49 37.71 103.85
C GLN A 261 6.45 37.05 104.83
N LEU A 262 7.27 36.08 104.38
CA LEU A 262 8.29 35.44 105.19
C LEU A 262 9.31 36.45 105.73
N THR A 263 9.88 37.31 104.87
CA THR A 263 10.82 38.37 105.30
C THR A 263 10.15 39.38 106.25
N THR A 264 8.86 39.65 106.10
CA THR A 264 8.10 40.50 107.04
C THR A 264 7.91 39.80 108.39
N ALA A 265 7.62 38.49 108.39
CA ALA A 265 7.52 37.67 109.59
C ALA A 265 8.88 37.53 110.30
N GLU A 266 9.97 37.29 109.56
CA GLU A 266 11.35 37.25 110.06
C GLU A 266 11.72 38.58 110.75
N ARG A 267 11.45 39.71 110.08
CA ARG A 267 11.65 41.05 110.67
C ARG A 267 10.78 41.29 111.90
N SER A 268 9.54 40.80 111.93
CA SER A 268 8.68 40.93 113.12
C SER A 268 9.16 40.08 114.30
N VAL A 269 9.73 38.90 114.02
CA VAL A 269 10.37 38.03 115.02
C VAL A 269 11.69 38.64 115.51
N GLU A 270 12.49 39.23 114.63
CA GLU A 270 13.71 39.95 114.97
C GLU A 270 13.42 41.20 115.82
N TYR A 271 12.41 41.99 115.42
CA TYR A 271 11.93 43.12 116.20
C TYR A 271 11.40 42.69 117.57
N ALA A 272 10.58 41.63 117.63
CA ALA A 272 10.11 41.07 118.91
C ALA A 272 11.27 40.56 119.78
N ARG A 273 12.30 39.94 119.19
CA ARG A 273 13.53 39.57 119.92
C ARG A 273 14.23 40.80 120.47
N HIS A 274 14.42 41.85 119.67
CA HIS A 274 15.05 43.09 120.11
C HIS A 274 14.24 43.80 121.21
N GLU A 275 12.91 43.83 121.12
CA GLU A 275 12.04 44.38 122.17
C GLU A 275 12.08 43.52 123.45
N THR A 276 12.07 42.18 123.35
CA THR A 276 12.27 41.33 124.54
C THR A 276 13.67 41.44 125.14
N GLN A 277 14.69 41.77 124.33
CA GLN A 277 16.03 42.07 124.82
C GLN A 277 16.08 43.42 125.53
N ARG A 278 15.52 44.49 124.93
CA ARG A 278 15.36 45.80 125.60
C ARG A 278 14.61 45.66 126.92
N ALA A 279 13.45 44.99 126.91
CA ALA A 279 12.68 44.76 128.13
C ALA A 279 13.44 43.97 129.21
N ARG A 280 14.40 43.10 128.83
CA ARG A 280 15.31 42.43 129.78
C ARG A 280 16.41 43.36 130.28
N GLU A 281 16.98 44.19 129.41
CA GLU A 281 17.98 45.21 129.75
C GLU A 281 17.38 46.28 130.67
N ASP A 282 16.18 46.77 130.37
CA ASP A 282 15.38 47.68 131.20
C ASP A 282 15.00 47.04 132.54
N ALA A 283 14.54 45.79 132.54
CA ALA A 283 14.24 45.07 133.78
C ALA A 283 15.49 44.81 134.63
N ALA A 284 16.65 44.54 134.01
CA ALA A 284 17.93 44.43 134.71
C ALA A 284 18.41 45.79 135.24
N GLY A 285 18.21 46.88 134.49
CA GLY A 285 18.48 48.26 134.91
C GLY A 285 17.62 48.65 136.11
N ALA A 286 16.32 48.43 136.04
CA ALA A 286 15.37 48.65 137.13
C ALA A 286 15.68 47.77 138.35
N ALA A 287 16.12 46.51 138.15
CA ALA A 287 16.56 45.65 139.24
C ALA A 287 17.86 46.17 139.89
N ALA A 288 18.80 46.70 139.11
CA ALA A 288 20.04 47.31 139.59
C ALA A 288 19.80 48.66 140.30
N GLU A 289 18.83 49.46 139.86
CA GLU A 289 18.38 50.65 140.58
C GLU A 289 17.64 50.29 141.87
N ALA A 290 16.74 49.30 141.84
CA ALA A 290 16.10 48.78 143.04
C ALA A 290 17.08 48.11 144.00
N ALA A 291 18.25 47.65 143.54
CA ALA A 291 19.35 47.19 144.38
C ALA A 291 20.14 48.37 144.97
N ARG A 292 20.46 49.41 144.17
CA ARG A 292 21.10 50.65 144.64
C ARG A 292 20.25 51.37 145.68
N GLN A 293 18.96 51.58 145.42
CA GLN A 293 18.02 52.15 146.38
C GLN A 293 17.85 51.29 147.66
N ARG A 294 18.06 49.97 147.59
CA ARG A 294 18.11 49.12 148.78
C ARG A 294 19.39 49.33 149.57
N ALA A 295 20.55 49.36 148.91
CA ALA A 295 21.83 49.66 149.54
C ALA A 295 21.86 51.06 150.18
N GLU A 296 21.38 52.09 149.48
CA GLU A 296 21.24 53.47 149.98
C GLU A 296 20.29 53.55 151.20
N ARG A 297 19.19 52.78 151.19
CA ARG A 297 18.28 52.68 152.35
C ARG A 297 18.92 51.93 153.52
N GLU A 298 19.66 50.85 153.26
CA GLU A 298 20.38 50.11 154.29
C GLU A 298 21.49 50.96 154.92
N GLU A 299 22.22 51.74 154.11
CA GLU A 299 23.22 52.73 154.57
C GLU A 299 22.58 53.86 155.38
N ALA A 300 21.45 54.42 154.93
CA ALA A 300 20.71 55.42 155.70
C ALA A 300 20.16 54.86 157.02
N VAL A 301 19.70 53.59 157.05
CA VAL A 301 19.27 52.91 158.28
C VAL A 301 20.46 52.63 159.21
N ALA A 302 21.63 52.28 158.67
CA ALA A 302 22.86 52.11 159.44
C ALA A 302 23.30 53.43 160.10
N LEU A 303 23.31 54.53 159.35
CA LEU A 303 23.61 55.88 159.85
C LEU A 303 22.63 56.32 160.94
N ILE A 304 21.33 56.06 160.78
CA ILE A 304 20.32 56.31 161.84
C ILE A 304 20.56 55.40 163.06
N GLY A 305 21.04 54.18 162.84
CA GLY A 305 21.47 53.26 163.90
C GLY A 305 22.65 53.82 164.70
N GLU A 306 23.69 54.28 164.02
CA GLU A 306 24.86 54.92 164.66
C GLU A 306 24.50 56.20 165.41
N GLU A 307 23.69 57.09 164.83
CA GLU A 307 23.25 58.29 165.55
C GLU A 307 22.43 57.95 166.80
N ARG A 308 21.59 56.92 166.76
CA ARG A 308 20.85 56.44 167.94
C ARG A 308 21.77 55.82 169.00
N THR A 309 22.86 55.14 168.63
CA THR A 309 23.82 54.63 169.60
C THR A 309 24.66 55.75 170.22
N LYS A 310 25.12 56.73 169.43
CA LYS A 310 25.79 57.95 169.93
C LYS A 310 24.91 58.71 170.93
N ARG A 311 23.62 58.89 170.61
CA ARG A 311 22.66 59.60 171.47
C ARG A 311 22.41 58.88 172.80
N ARG A 312 22.21 57.55 172.79
CA ARG A 312 22.12 56.74 174.04
C ARG A 312 23.37 56.81 174.91
N VAL A 313 24.55 56.80 174.30
CA VAL A 313 25.81 56.92 175.05
C VAL A 313 25.93 58.31 175.70
N ALA A 314 25.50 59.38 175.02
CA ALA A 314 25.43 60.73 175.60
C ALA A 314 24.40 60.83 176.75
N GLU A 315 23.20 60.27 176.56
CA GLU A 315 22.15 60.23 177.59
C GLU A 315 22.63 59.51 178.86
N SER A 316 23.25 58.32 178.73
CA SER A 316 23.80 57.59 179.89
C SER A 316 24.93 58.32 180.63
N ARG A 317 25.68 59.20 179.93
CA ARG A 317 26.70 60.06 180.56
C ARG A 317 26.06 61.19 181.35
N ASN A 318 24.96 61.78 180.88
CA ASN A 318 24.24 62.81 181.64
C ASN A 318 23.62 62.23 182.92
N GLU A 319 22.93 61.09 182.86
CA GLU A 319 22.35 60.44 184.06
C GLU A 319 23.43 60.10 185.12
N SER A 320 24.62 59.69 184.67
CA SER A 320 25.79 59.43 185.53
C SER A 320 26.38 60.70 186.17
N LEU A 321 26.31 61.85 185.48
CA LEU A 321 26.76 63.13 186.02
C LEU A 321 25.74 63.73 186.99
N GLU A 322 24.44 63.61 186.69
CA GLU A 322 23.36 64.07 187.58
C GLU A 322 23.36 63.32 188.92
N THR A 323 23.60 62.01 188.91
CA THR A 323 23.75 61.22 190.15
C THR A 323 24.99 61.60 190.96
N GLN A 324 26.11 61.93 190.31
CA GLN A 324 27.32 62.44 191.00
C GLN A 324 27.09 63.83 191.63
N ILE A 325 26.37 64.73 190.93
CA ILE A 325 26.01 66.06 191.46
C ILE A 325 25.04 65.94 192.64
N ALA A 326 24.10 64.99 192.60
CA ALA A 326 23.18 64.73 193.72
C ALA A 326 23.94 64.22 194.96
N ALA A 327 24.91 63.33 194.79
CA ALA A 327 25.76 62.83 195.88
C ALA A 327 26.60 63.96 196.52
N ALA A 328 27.29 64.77 195.69
CA ALA A 328 28.11 65.88 196.18
C ALA A 328 27.28 66.93 196.96
N ARG A 329 26.01 67.15 196.58
CA ARG A 329 25.10 68.05 197.31
C ARG A 329 24.69 67.49 198.68
N ALA A 330 24.57 66.17 198.83
CA ALA A 330 24.28 65.55 200.12
C ALA A 330 25.45 65.68 201.10
N GLU A 331 26.69 65.44 200.65
CA GLU A 331 27.90 65.60 201.46
C GLU A 331 28.11 67.07 201.90
N LEU A 332 27.75 68.04 201.07
CA LEU A 332 27.81 69.46 201.42
C LEU A 332 26.82 69.84 202.54
N ALA A 333 25.60 69.30 202.49
CA ALA A 333 24.60 69.53 203.54
C ALA A 333 25.00 68.90 204.88
N GLU A 334 25.58 67.69 204.85
CA GLU A 334 26.03 66.99 206.06
C GLU A 334 27.24 67.68 206.73
N THR A 335 28.14 68.27 205.94
CA THR A 335 29.27 69.05 206.47
C THR A 335 28.85 70.39 207.05
N GLN A 336 27.87 71.08 206.45
CA GLN A 336 27.29 72.33 206.99
C GLN A 336 26.59 72.08 208.35
N ALA A 337 25.74 71.06 208.45
CA ALA A 337 25.03 70.69 209.69
C ALA A 337 25.95 70.22 210.84
N ARG A 338 27.24 69.96 210.55
CA ARG A 338 28.30 69.60 211.50
C ARG A 338 29.10 70.81 211.99
N LEU A 339 29.08 71.93 211.26
CA LEU A 339 29.77 73.17 211.62
C LEU A 339 28.91 74.08 212.50
N GLU A 340 27.61 74.26 212.18
CA GLU A 340 26.69 75.09 212.98
C GLU A 340 26.57 74.59 214.43
N ARG A 341 26.63 73.26 214.61
CA ARG A 341 26.59 72.58 215.93
C ARG A 341 27.84 72.78 216.79
N LYS A 342 28.87 73.47 216.28
CA LYS A 342 30.11 73.83 216.99
C LYS A 342 30.28 75.32 217.24
N LEU A 343 29.38 76.16 216.74
CA LEU A 343 29.46 77.63 216.83
C LEU A 343 28.41 78.23 217.79
N THR A 344 27.73 77.38 218.57
CA THR A 344 26.66 77.78 219.50
C THR A 344 27.07 77.75 220.99
N GLU A 345 28.35 77.47 221.29
CA GLU A 345 28.95 77.73 222.61
C GLU A 345 30.08 78.77 222.45
N ALA A 346 30.02 79.83 223.27
CA ALA A 346 30.89 81.03 223.31
C ALA A 346 30.58 82.18 222.30
N GLU A 347 30.12 83.29 222.90
CA GLU A 347 29.88 84.68 222.46
C GLU A 347 31.03 85.40 221.70
N PRO A 348 30.86 86.67 221.21
CA PRO A 348 29.64 87.42 220.80
C PRO A 348 29.76 88.26 219.48
N HIS A 349 28.61 88.60 218.85
CA HIS A 349 28.23 89.83 218.06
C HIS A 349 29.18 90.51 217.02
N PRO A 350 28.69 91.42 216.13
CA PRO A 350 27.35 91.60 215.50
C PRO A 350 27.41 91.86 213.96
N SER A 351 26.28 92.24 213.34
CA SER A 351 26.12 92.92 212.01
C SER A 351 26.53 92.14 210.74
N GLU A 352 26.13 92.47 209.50
CA GLU A 352 24.97 93.14 208.87
C GLU A 352 25.04 92.80 207.35
N ASP A 353 23.97 93.11 206.59
CA ASP A 353 24.01 93.60 205.20
C ASP A 353 24.26 92.72 203.92
N THR A 354 23.26 92.85 203.03
CA THR A 354 23.28 93.24 201.59
C THR A 354 23.83 92.43 200.39
N ILE A 355 22.93 92.37 199.38
CA ILE A 355 23.10 92.69 197.94
C ILE A 355 23.51 91.62 196.89
N ALA A 356 22.73 91.64 195.80
CA ALA A 356 22.75 90.88 194.56
C ALA A 356 23.91 91.18 193.57
N ARG A 357 24.05 90.35 192.50
CA ARG A 357 24.02 90.84 191.09
C ARG A 357 24.04 89.79 189.95
N ASP A 358 23.69 90.31 188.76
CA ASP A 358 23.67 89.76 187.38
C ASP A 358 24.87 88.92 186.89
N ARG A 359 24.62 88.01 185.91
CA ARG A 359 25.08 88.17 184.49
C ARG A 359 24.66 87.01 183.54
N ALA A 360 24.55 87.31 182.24
CA ALA A 360 24.49 86.36 181.10
C ALA A 360 25.91 86.02 180.56
N PRO A 361 26.16 85.15 179.54
CA PRO A 361 25.84 85.44 178.11
C PRO A 361 25.61 84.25 177.11
N ASP A 362 25.14 84.60 175.90
CA ASP A 362 25.46 84.21 174.49
C ASP A 362 25.62 82.75 173.92
N ASP A 363 25.27 82.65 172.62
CA ASP A 363 25.53 81.68 171.52
C ASP A 363 25.05 80.20 171.64
N GLU A 364 24.58 79.50 170.57
CA GLU A 364 24.36 79.81 169.13
C GLU A 364 23.09 79.09 168.61
#